data_AF-A0A938SK20-F1
#
_entry.id   AF-A0A938SK20-F1
#
_cell.length_a   1.000
_cell.length_b   1.000
_cell.length_c   1.000
_cell.angle_alpha   90.00
_cell.angle_beta   90.00
_cell.angle_gamma   90.00
#
_symmetry.space_group_name_H-M   'P 1'
#
loop_
_entity.id
_entity.type
_entity.pdbx_description
1 polymer ?
#
loop_
_entity_poly.entity_id
_entity_poly.type
_entity_poly.pdbx_seq_one_letter_code
_entity_poly.pdbx_strand_id
1 'polypeptide(L)' 'MSFPFQKLTIKAQQSVQRAQSLAQTKGHPEVGTLHLAAAVAAEKDGIVPAILRKIGGNQGQLGGMLQNE' A
#
# COMPACT_ATOMS: atom_id res chain seq x y z
N MET A 1 -15.81 -6.78 -15.35
CA MET A 1 -15.84 -7.52 -14.07
C MET A 1 -15.80 -6.50 -12.94
N SER A 2 -16.66 -6.59 -11.93
CA SER A 2 -16.70 -5.59 -10.85
C SER A 2 -15.69 -5.96 -9.76
N PHE A 3 -14.85 -5.00 -9.35
CA PHE A 3 -13.99 -5.15 -8.17
C PHE A 3 -14.86 -5.00 -6.92
N PRO A 4 -14.99 -6.02 -6.04
CA PRO A 4 -15.91 -5.98 -4.91
C PRO A 4 -15.33 -5.15 -3.75
N PHE A 5 -15.10 -3.86 -3.97
CA PHE A 5 -14.47 -2.92 -3.03
C PHE A 5 -15.13 -2.94 -1.64
N GLN A 6 -16.46 -3.05 -1.60
CA GLN A 6 -17.26 -3.06 -0.38
C GLN A 6 -17.07 -4.33 0.47
N LYS A 7 -16.52 -5.42 -0.11
CA LYS A 7 -16.21 -6.67 0.60
C LYS A 7 -14.83 -6.67 1.27
N LEU A 8 -14.02 -5.64 1.04
CA LEU A 8 -12.75 -5.48 1.72
C LEU A 8 -12.95 -5.00 3.16
N THR A 9 -11.96 -5.27 4.02
CA THR A 9 -11.93 -4.64 5.35
C THR A 9 -11.77 -3.13 5.23
N ILE A 10 -12.15 -2.38 6.26
CA ILE A 10 -12.03 -0.90 6.28
C ILE A 10 -10.59 -0.47 5.97
N LYS A 11 -9.59 -1.11 6.61
CA LYS A 11 -8.17 -0.80 6.39
C LYS A 11 -7.71 -1.13 4.96
N ALA A 12 -8.23 -2.20 4.35
CA ALA A 12 -7.94 -2.52 2.95
C ALA A 12 -8.58 -1.51 1.98
N GLN A 13 -9.81 -1.07 2.24
CA GLN A 13 -10.45 0.01 1.48
C GLN A 13 -9.64 1.30 1.54
N GLN A 14 -9.21 1.70 2.74
CA GLN A 14 -8.34 2.86 2.96
C GLN A 14 -7.00 2.75 2.22
N SER A 15 -6.38 1.56 2.24
CA SER A 15 -5.13 1.30 1.52
C SER A 15 -5.30 1.44 0.00
N VAL A 16 -6.39 0.91 -0.56
CA VAL A 16 -6.70 1.05 -2.00
C VAL A 16 -6.94 2.50 -2.38
N GLN A 17 -7.68 3.26 -1.55
CA GLN A 17 -7.86 4.70 -1.78
C GLN A 17 -6.53 5.45 -1.73
N ARG A 18 -5.66 5.13 -0.76
CA ARG A 18 -4.33 5.73 -0.65
C ARG A 18 -3.43 5.40 -1.85
N ALA A 19 -3.53 4.18 -2.38
CA ALA A 19 -2.81 3.79 -3.60
C ALA A 19 -3.28 4.58 -4.83
N GLN A 20 -4.60 4.85 -4.96
CA GLN A 20 -5.14 5.72 -6.01
C GLN A 20 -4.61 7.16 -5.88
N SER A 21 -4.63 7.73 -4.67
CA SER A 21 -4.06 9.06 -4.43
C SER A 21 -2.57 9.10 -4.77
N LEU A 22 -1.80 8.05 -4.43
CA LEU A 22 -0.37 8.00 -4.71
C LEU A 22 -0.10 7.95 -6.22
N ALA A 23 -0.84 7.13 -6.98
CA ALA A 23 -0.73 7.10 -8.44
C ALA A 23 -1.03 8.47 -9.06
N GLN A 24 -2.10 9.14 -8.59
CA GLN A 24 -2.46 10.49 -9.05
C GLN A 24 -1.37 11.52 -8.75
N THR A 25 -0.82 11.52 -7.51
CA THR A 25 0.27 12.43 -7.13
C THR A 25 1.54 12.19 -7.94
N LYS A 26 1.81 10.94 -8.35
CA LYS A 26 2.95 10.58 -9.20
C LYS A 26 2.67 10.77 -10.70
N GLY A 27 1.47 11.19 -11.09
CA GLY A 27 1.09 11.33 -12.51
C GLY A 27 0.95 9.99 -13.25
N HIS A 28 0.83 8.89 -12.51
CA HIS A 28 0.65 7.56 -13.09
C HIS A 28 -0.84 7.32 -13.42
N PRO A 29 -1.16 6.95 -14.68
CA PRO A 29 -2.54 6.81 -15.14
C PRO A 29 -3.26 5.61 -14.50
N GLU A 30 -2.51 4.66 -13.94
CA GLU A 30 -3.04 3.45 -13.33
C GLU A 30 -2.43 3.17 -11.96
N VAL A 31 -3.20 2.48 -11.12
CA VAL A 31 -2.72 1.99 -9.83
C VAL A 31 -1.91 0.71 -10.04
N GLY A 32 -0.60 0.86 -10.20
CA GLY A 32 0.35 -0.26 -10.19
C GLY A 32 0.58 -0.89 -8.81
N THR A 33 1.22 -2.07 -8.80
CA THR A 33 1.53 -2.86 -7.60
C THR A 33 2.33 -2.07 -6.56
N LEU A 34 3.25 -1.22 -7.00
CA LEU A 34 4.13 -0.45 -6.11
C LEU A 34 3.36 0.63 -5.34
N HIS A 35 2.31 1.21 -5.92
CA HIS A 35 1.43 2.13 -5.21
C HIS A 35 0.67 1.43 -4.09
N LEU A 36 0.15 0.23 -4.37
CA LEU A 36 -0.55 -0.56 -3.37
C LEU A 36 0.40 -1.01 -2.26
N ALA A 37 1.59 -1.48 -2.61
CA ALA A 37 2.64 -1.86 -1.67
C ALA A 37 3.02 -0.69 -0.74
N ALA A 38 3.22 0.51 -1.30
CA ALA A 38 3.49 1.72 -0.52
C ALA A 38 2.33 2.05 0.43
N ALA A 39 1.08 1.94 -0.04
CA ALA A 39 -0.10 2.23 0.77
C ALA A 39 -0.26 1.27 1.95
N VAL A 40 -0.12 -0.05 1.72
CA VAL A 40 -0.26 -1.05 2.79
C VAL A 40 0.93 -1.07 3.76
N ALA A 41 2.13 -0.74 3.29
CA ALA A 41 3.32 -0.64 4.15
C ALA A 41 3.33 0.62 5.03
N ALA A 42 2.66 1.69 4.59
CA ALA A 42 2.48 2.92 5.36
C ALA A 42 1.35 2.85 6.40
N GLU A 43 0.48 1.84 6.32
CA GLU A 43 -0.61 1.62 7.28
C GLU A 43 -0.06 1.18 8.64
N LYS A 44 -0.07 2.10 9.61
CA LYS A 44 0.54 1.89 10.95
C LYS A 44 -0.16 0.82 11.78
N ASP A 45 -1.48 0.71 11.66
CA ASP A 45 -2.28 -0.29 12.38
C ASP A 45 -2.52 -1.57 11.55
N GLY A 46 -1.80 -1.71 10.44
CA GLY A 46 -1.93 -2.84 9.52
C GLY A 46 -1.16 -4.07 10.01
N ILE A 47 -1.44 -5.22 9.39
CA ILE A 47 -0.68 -6.45 9.64
C ILE A 47 0.70 -6.45 8.95
N VAL A 48 0.89 -5.60 7.94
CA VAL A 48 2.11 -5.57 7.11
C VAL A 48 3.37 -5.26 7.93
N PRO A 49 3.41 -4.23 8.81
CA PRO A 49 4.55 -4.00 9.68
C PRO A 49 4.88 -5.19 10.58
N ALA A 50 3.87 -5.89 11.10
CA ALA A 50 4.05 -7.07 11.94
C ALA A 50 4.65 -8.25 11.17
N ILE A 51 4.18 -8.50 9.95
CA ILE A 51 4.72 -9.53 9.06
C ILE A 51 6.16 -9.20 8.69
N LEU A 52 6.45 -7.96 8.27
CA LEU A 52 7.80 -7.52 7.92
C LEU A 52 8.78 -7.74 9.07
N ARG A 53 8.42 -7.34 10.30
CA ARG A 53 9.26 -7.62 11.48
C ARG A 53 9.46 -9.12 11.71
N LYS A 54 8.40 -9.92 11.57
CA LYS A 54 8.45 -11.38 11.80
C LYS A 54 9.38 -12.10 10.83
N ILE A 55 9.49 -11.62 9.59
CA ILE A 55 10.36 -12.20 8.56
C ILE A 55 11.76 -11.54 8.52
N GLY A 56 12.08 -10.63 9.44
CA GLY A 56 13.36 -9.92 9.48
C GLY A 56 13.50 -8.80 8.44
N GLY A 57 12.40 -8.35 7.84
CA GLY A 57 12.39 -7.24 6.88
C GLY A 57 12.54 -5.88 7.54
N ASN A 58 13.29 -4.98 6.90
CA ASN A 58 13.46 -3.60 7.35
C ASN A 58 12.36 -2.70 6.74
N GLN A 59 11.42 -2.25 7.57
CA GLN A 59 10.31 -1.40 7.14
C GLN A 59 10.76 -0.04 6.60
N GLY A 60 11.80 0.57 7.19
CA GLY A 60 12.33 1.85 6.74
C GLY A 60 12.97 1.75 5.35
N GLN A 61 13.78 0.71 5.14
CA GLN A 61 14.40 0.42 3.85
C GLN A 61 13.35 0.15 2.77
N LEU A 62 12.36 -0.72 3.05
CA LEU A 62 11.27 -0.99 2.12
C LEU A 62 10.47 0.27 1.81
N GLY A 63 10.15 1.08 2.83
CA GLY A 63 9.45 2.35 2.65
C GLY A 63 10.22 3.31 1.74
N GLY A 64 11.54 3.38 1.88
CA GLY A 64 12.41 4.17 1.01
C GLY A 64 12.38 3.69 -0.45
N MET A 65 12.51 2.37 -0.67
CA MET A 65 12.43 1.77 -2.02
C MET A 65 11.10 2.08 -2.70
N LEU A 66 9.98 1.98 -1.99
CA LEU A 66 8.63 2.20 -2.52
C LEU A 66 8.33 3.68 -2.82
N GLN A 67 8.98 4.61 -2.13
CA GLN A 67 8.81 6.04 -2.35
C GLN A 67 9.54 6.54 -3.60
N ASN A 68 10.64 5.87 -3.99
CA ASN A 68 11.55 6.29 -5.07
C ASN A 68 11.09 5.89 -6.49
N GLU A 69 9.97 5.19 -6.63
CA GLU A 69 9.28 4.96 -7.91
C GLU A 69 8.59 6.22 -8.46
#